data_AF-A0A0Q4GK17-F1
#
_entry.id   AF-A0A0Q4GK17-F1
#
_cell.length_a   1.000
_cell.length_b   1.000
_cell.length_c   1.000
_cell.angle_alpha   90.00
_cell.angle_beta   90.00
_cell.angle_gamma   90.00
#
_symmetry.space_group_name_H-M   'P 1'
#
loop_
_entity.id
_entity.type
_entity.pdbx_description
1 polymer ?
#
loop_
_entity_poly.entity_id
_entity_poly.type
_entity_poly.pdbx_seq_one_letter_code
_entity_poly.pdbx_strand_id
1 'polypeptide(L)'
;MMFSMFVGPGTPMTRAALSVRTGIPESTLKSYANGAAMPLHVALVLRKFLPREAMNMLTEPGDVRFTPIEQSEACWDGIAAAASGLVAEVCVARSDGKIDHVEAAKLKTRARAVIAQLSDAVDE
;
A
#
# COMPACT_ATOMS: atom_id res chain seq x y z
N MET A 1 1.44 8.94 11.15
CA MET A 1 0.51 9.21 10.03
C MET A 1 0.93 8.38 8.83
N MET A 2 0.00 8.05 7.92
CA MET A 2 0.20 7.02 6.91
C MET A 2 1.21 7.39 5.81
N PHE A 3 1.30 8.67 5.39
CA PHE A 3 2.31 9.12 4.41
C PHE A 3 3.76 8.96 4.90
N SER A 4 4.01 9.06 6.22
CA SER A 4 5.36 8.87 6.76
C SER A 4 5.86 7.42 6.72
N MET A 5 4.98 6.45 6.44
CA MET A 5 5.37 5.03 6.29
C MET A 5 6.06 4.77 4.94
N PHE A 6 5.74 5.56 3.91
CA PHE A 6 6.36 5.45 2.59
C PHE A 6 7.38 6.56 2.32
N VAL A 7 7.25 7.69 3.04
CA VAL A 7 8.08 8.87 2.86
C VAL A 7 8.63 9.36 4.20
N GLY A 8 9.87 8.97 4.51
CA GLY A 8 10.52 9.31 5.77
C GLY A 8 12.00 8.88 5.86
N PRO A 9 12.71 9.27 6.92
CA PRO A 9 14.06 8.77 7.18
C PRO A 9 14.06 7.24 7.27
N GLY A 10 14.93 6.55 6.52
CA GLY A 10 15.03 5.09 6.50
C GLY A 10 14.06 4.36 5.57
N THR A 11 13.27 5.09 4.76
CA THR A 11 12.44 4.51 3.68
C THR A 11 13.15 4.66 2.32
N PRO A 12 12.81 3.84 1.31
CA PRO A 12 13.41 3.95 -0.02
C PRO A 12 13.14 5.30 -0.72
N MET A 13 12.16 6.09 -0.25
CA MET A 13 11.85 7.40 -0.82
C MET A 13 11.81 8.47 0.28
N THR A 14 12.84 9.30 0.39
CA THR A 14 12.87 10.38 1.40
C THR A 14 12.11 11.63 0.92
N ARG A 15 11.70 12.49 1.86
CA ARG A 15 11.08 13.79 1.51
C ARG A 15 12.01 14.66 0.67
N ALA A 16 13.31 14.65 0.97
CA ALA A 16 14.32 15.33 0.18
C ALA A 16 14.37 14.79 -1.26
N ALA A 17 14.35 13.46 -1.44
CA ALA A 17 14.34 12.85 -2.77
C ALA A 17 13.07 13.21 -3.56
N LEU A 18 11.90 13.23 -2.92
CA LEU A 18 10.66 13.67 -3.57
C LEU A 18 10.68 15.16 -3.89
N SER A 19 11.19 16.00 -2.99
CA SER A 19 11.31 17.44 -3.22
C SER A 19 12.12 17.74 -4.49
N VAL A 20 13.28 17.09 -4.63
CA VAL A 20 14.14 17.22 -5.82
C VAL A 20 13.42 16.73 -7.09
N ARG A 21 12.68 15.62 -7.03
CA ARG A 21 12.02 15.02 -8.21
C ARG A 21 10.73 15.73 -8.63
N THR A 22 10.01 16.30 -7.67
CA THR A 22 8.66 16.87 -7.89
C THR A 22 8.66 18.39 -7.92
N GLY A 23 9.71 19.04 -7.41
CA GLY A 23 9.75 20.47 -7.16
C GLY A 23 8.88 20.92 -5.98
N ILE A 24 8.25 19.98 -5.25
CA ILE A 24 7.40 20.31 -4.09
C ILE A 24 8.30 20.51 -2.86
N PRO A 25 8.23 21.66 -2.18
CA PRO A 25 9.07 21.91 -1.00
C PRO A 25 8.91 20.84 0.08
N GLU A 26 10.00 20.49 0.76
CA GLU A 26 9.97 19.50 1.85
C GLU A 26 9.02 19.88 2.99
N SER A 27 8.89 21.18 3.27
CA SER A 27 7.94 21.72 4.25
C SER A 27 6.50 21.43 3.86
N THR A 28 6.17 21.55 2.58
CA THR A 28 4.85 21.23 2.01
C THR A 28 4.58 19.74 2.06
N LEU A 29 5.56 18.89 1.68
CA LEU A 29 5.46 17.43 1.84
C LEU A 29 5.29 17.01 3.30
N LYS A 30 5.94 17.70 4.24
CA LYS A 30 5.76 17.50 5.68
C LYS A 30 4.37 17.93 6.14
N SER A 31 3.82 19.01 5.60
CA SER A 31 2.46 19.45 5.89
C SER A 31 1.42 18.41 5.46
N TYR A 32 1.55 17.86 4.25
CA TYR A 32 0.70 16.75 3.80
C TYR A 32 0.88 15.50 4.65
N ALA A 33 2.12 15.20 5.07
CA ALA A 33 2.40 14.12 6.00
C ALA A 33 1.71 14.28 7.36
N ASN A 34 1.36 15.52 7.71
CA ASN A 34 0.67 15.92 8.95
C ASN A 34 -0.84 16.14 8.74
N GLY A 35 -1.40 15.73 7.59
CA GLY A 35 -2.85 15.76 7.34
C GLY A 35 -3.37 17.05 6.72
N ALA A 36 -2.52 17.92 6.18
CA ALA A 36 -2.99 19.04 5.39
C ALA A 36 -3.66 18.58 4.08
N ALA A 37 -4.69 19.32 3.64
CA ALA A 37 -5.38 19.05 2.40
C ALA A 37 -4.41 19.13 1.20
N MET A 38 -4.38 18.08 0.38
CA MET A 38 -3.50 17.98 -0.79
C MET A 38 -4.29 18.32 -2.07
N PRO A 39 -3.84 19.30 -2.88
CA PRO A 39 -4.44 19.56 -4.18
C PRO A 39 -4.29 18.38 -5.15
N LEU A 40 -5.28 18.15 -6.02
CA LEU A 40 -5.26 17.03 -6.97
C LEU A 40 -4.03 17.04 -7.88
N HIS A 41 -3.61 18.20 -8.37
CA HIS A 41 -2.42 18.31 -9.23
C HIS A 41 -1.14 17.81 -8.52
N VAL A 42 -1.04 18.02 -7.20
CA VAL A 42 0.07 17.51 -6.38
C VAL A 42 0.03 15.99 -6.30
N ALA A 43 -1.15 15.41 -6.06
CA ALA A 43 -1.33 13.96 -6.02
C ALA A 43 -0.95 13.31 -7.36
N LEU A 44 -1.32 13.92 -8.50
CA LEU A 44 -0.95 13.43 -9.83
C LEU A 44 0.55 13.50 -10.09
N VAL A 45 1.24 14.52 -9.60
CA VAL A 45 2.71 14.61 -9.68
C VAL A 45 3.36 13.54 -8.81
N LEU A 46 2.89 13.34 -7.59
CA LEU A 46 3.40 12.33 -6.67
C LEU A 46 3.19 10.91 -7.17
N ARG A 47 2.09 10.62 -7.88
CA ARG A 47 1.80 9.30 -8.48
C ARG A 47 2.90 8.77 -9.39
N LYS A 48 3.67 9.65 -10.03
CA LYS A 48 4.79 9.27 -10.91
C LYS A 48 5.98 8.69 -10.14
N PHE A 49 6.08 8.99 -8.85
CA PHE A 49 7.24 8.67 -8.01
C PHE A 49 6.88 7.78 -6.83
N LEU A 50 5.59 7.72 -6.47
CA LEU A 50 5.09 6.89 -5.38
C LEU A 50 4.40 5.63 -5.91
N PRO A 51 4.53 4.50 -5.19
CA PRO A 51 3.82 3.29 -5.52
C PRO A 51 2.29 3.47 -5.32
N ARG A 52 1.48 2.63 -5.96
CA ARG A 52 0.01 2.76 -5.94
C ARG A 52 -0.54 2.68 -4.51
N GLU A 53 0.05 1.85 -3.67
CA GLU A 53 -0.31 1.68 -2.26
C GLU A 53 -0.15 2.98 -1.49
N ALA A 54 0.94 3.71 -1.71
CA ALA A 54 1.16 5.01 -1.09
C ALA A 54 0.15 6.06 -1.56
N MET A 55 -0.25 5.98 -2.83
CA MET A 55 -1.26 6.88 -3.40
C MET A 55 -2.67 6.56 -2.90
N ASN A 56 -3.03 5.27 -2.76
CA ASN A 56 -4.32 4.86 -2.21
C ASN A 56 -4.45 5.29 -0.74
N MET A 57 -3.37 5.22 0.05
CA MET A 57 -3.38 5.76 1.42
C MET A 57 -3.52 7.28 1.49
N LEU A 58 -3.11 8.02 0.46
CA LEU A 58 -3.32 9.48 0.39
C LEU A 58 -4.78 9.82 0.06
N THR A 59 -5.48 8.96 -0.68
CA THR A 59 -6.85 9.19 -1.13
C THR A 59 -7.92 8.53 -0.25
N GLU A 60 -7.52 7.64 0.65
CA GLU A 60 -8.40 6.95 1.62
C GLU A 60 -9.31 7.89 2.42
N PRO A 61 -8.88 9.07 2.94
CA PRO A 61 -9.78 9.98 3.64
C PRO A 61 -10.92 10.56 2.78
N GLY A 62 -10.74 10.55 1.46
CA GLY A 62 -11.75 10.96 0.49
C GLY A 62 -12.62 9.81 -0.02
N ASP A 63 -12.44 8.59 0.51
CA ASP A 63 -13.09 7.36 0.05
C ASP A 63 -12.81 7.05 -1.44
N VAL A 64 -11.61 7.39 -1.91
CA VAL A 64 -11.16 7.19 -3.30
C VAL A 64 -9.90 6.34 -3.32
N ARG A 65 -9.73 5.54 -4.38
CA ARG A 65 -8.51 4.78 -4.67
C ARG A 65 -8.19 4.78 -6.16
N PHE A 66 -6.91 4.62 -6.48
CA PHE A 66 -6.44 4.44 -7.85
C PHE A 66 -6.68 3.00 -8.29
N THR A 67 -7.53 2.83 -9.30
CA THR A 67 -7.76 1.57 -10.00
C THR A 67 -6.99 1.56 -11.34
N PRO A 68 -6.53 0.40 -11.84
CA PRO A 68 -5.98 0.30 -13.18
C PRO A 68 -7.06 0.59 -14.24
N ILE A 69 -6.64 1.16 -15.38
CA ILE A 69 -7.53 1.48 -16.52
C ILE A 69 -7.88 0.22 -17.31
N GLU A 70 -6.90 -0.67 -17.50
CA GLU A 70 -7.12 -2.02 -18.02
C GLU A 70 -7.27 -2.95 -16.81
N GLN A 71 -8.50 -3.39 -16.56
CA GLN A 71 -8.75 -4.56 -15.72
C GLN A 71 -8.26 -5.77 -16.51
N SER A 72 -7.09 -6.30 -16.17
CA SER A 72 -6.74 -7.63 -16.71
C SER A 72 -7.66 -8.60 -16.01
N GLU A 73 -8.50 -9.33 -16.75
CA GLU A 73 -9.41 -10.34 -16.19
C GLU A 73 -8.78 -11.00 -14.97
N ALA A 74 -9.41 -10.83 -13.82
CA ALA A 74 -8.91 -11.37 -12.58
C ALA A 74 -8.68 -12.86 -12.76
N CYS A 75 -7.41 -13.28 -12.66
CA CYS A 75 -7.08 -14.69 -12.67
C CYS A 75 -7.51 -15.29 -11.33
N TRP A 76 -8.79 -15.67 -11.24
CA TRP A 76 -9.41 -16.26 -10.06
C TRP A 76 -8.64 -17.48 -9.56
N ASP A 77 -8.01 -18.24 -10.46
CA ASP A 77 -7.12 -19.36 -10.12
C ASP A 77 -5.89 -18.90 -9.32
N GLY A 78 -5.26 -17.79 -9.74
CA GLY A 78 -4.13 -17.20 -9.03
C GLY A 78 -4.52 -16.68 -7.64
N ILE A 79 -5.69 -16.05 -7.54
CA ILE A 79 -6.25 -15.56 -6.27
C ILE A 79 -6.57 -16.73 -5.34
N ALA A 80 -7.21 -17.79 -5.85
CA ALA A 80 -7.52 -18.99 -5.09
C ALA A 80 -6.26 -19.71 -4.60
N ALA A 81 -5.22 -19.78 -5.44
CA ALA A 81 -3.92 -20.32 -5.06
C ALA A 81 -3.25 -19.47 -3.96
N ALA A 82 -3.27 -18.14 -4.07
CA ALA A 82 -2.71 -17.24 -3.08
C ALA A 82 -3.43 -17.33 -1.72
N ALA A 83 -4.77 -17.41 -1.74
CA ALA A 83 -5.59 -17.61 -0.54
C ALA A 83 -5.30 -18.96 0.12
N SER A 84 -5.19 -20.03 -0.67
CA SER A 84 -4.85 -21.37 -0.18
C SER A 84 -3.45 -21.41 0.43
N GLY A 85 -2.48 -20.72 -0.17
CA GLY A 85 -1.14 -20.55 0.39
C GLY A 85 -1.15 -19.85 1.75
N LEU A 86 -1.94 -18.76 1.89
CA LEU A 86 -2.09 -18.08 3.17
C LEU A 86 -2.68 -19.01 4.25
N VAL A 87 -3.68 -19.82 3.92
CA VAL A 87 -4.25 -20.81 4.85
C VAL A 87 -3.18 -21.80 5.30
N ALA A 88 -2.38 -22.33 4.36
CA ALA A 88 -1.30 -23.25 4.69
C ALA A 88 -0.25 -22.60 5.60
N GLU A 89 0.15 -21.35 5.32
CA GLU A 89 1.08 -20.59 6.17
C GLU A 89 0.55 -20.39 7.59
N VAL A 90 -0.76 -20.12 7.76
CA VAL A 90 -1.40 -20.02 9.07
C VAL A 90 -1.38 -21.35 9.81
N CYS A 91 -1.65 -22.46 9.12
CA CYS A 91 -1.58 -23.80 9.73
C CYS A 91 -0.16 -24.14 10.20
N VAL A 92 0.86 -23.79 9.42
CA VAL A 92 2.27 -24.01 9.79
C VAL A 92 2.66 -23.15 10.99
N ALA A 93 2.34 -21.85 10.96
CA ALA A 93 2.61 -20.94 12.07
C ALA A 93 1.86 -21.30 13.37
N ARG A 94 0.83 -22.15 13.28
CA ARG A 94 0.08 -22.64 14.45
C ARG A 94 0.47 -24.06 14.86
N SER A 95 1.46 -24.67 14.19
CA SER A 95 1.83 -26.07 14.41
C SER A 95 2.32 -26.37 15.83
N ASP A 96 2.93 -25.40 16.50
CA ASP A 96 3.37 -25.47 17.89
C ASP A 96 2.30 -24.99 18.90
N GLY A 97 1.11 -24.66 18.41
CA GLY A 97 -0.04 -24.19 19.18
C GLY A 97 -0.09 -22.67 19.40
N LYS A 98 0.91 -21.88 18.98
CA LYS A 98 0.93 -20.42 19.17
C LYS A 98 1.64 -19.70 18.03
N ILE A 99 0.95 -18.73 17.42
CA ILE A 99 1.58 -17.84 16.44
C ILE A 99 2.41 -16.78 17.19
N ASP A 100 3.70 -16.72 16.91
CA ASP A 100 4.58 -15.72 17.51
C ASP A 100 4.46 -14.33 16.83
N HIS A 101 5.16 -13.34 17.36
CA HIS A 101 5.10 -11.95 16.86
C HIS A 101 5.73 -11.77 15.47
N VAL A 102 6.73 -12.58 15.12
CA VAL A 102 7.41 -12.56 13.80
C VAL A 102 6.51 -13.19 12.76
N GLU A 103 5.94 -14.35 13.07
CA GLU A 103 4.96 -15.06 12.25
C GLU A 103 3.71 -14.19 12.03
N ALA A 104 3.18 -13.58 13.09
CA ALA A 104 2.05 -12.67 12.99
C ALA A 104 2.33 -11.47 12.07
N ALA A 105 3.55 -10.91 12.09
CA ALA A 105 3.93 -9.82 11.18
C ALA A 105 4.01 -10.29 9.72
N LYS A 106 4.56 -11.47 9.47
CA LYS A 106 4.62 -12.09 8.14
C LYS A 106 3.21 -12.39 7.61
N LEU A 107 2.37 -13.05 8.40
CA LEU A 107 0.99 -13.39 8.06
C LEU A 107 0.14 -12.15 7.78
N LYS A 108 0.30 -11.07 8.55
CA LYS A 108 -0.37 -9.79 8.27
C LYS A 108 0.04 -9.20 6.93
N THR A 109 1.33 -9.26 6.60
CA THR A 109 1.84 -8.77 5.31
C THR A 109 1.29 -9.61 4.16
N ARG A 110 1.30 -10.93 4.31
CA ARG A 110 0.73 -11.87 3.33
C ARG A 110 -0.78 -11.67 3.14
N ALA A 111 -1.53 -11.54 4.23
CA ALA A 111 -2.97 -11.30 4.20
C ALA A 111 -3.31 -10.00 3.47
N ARG A 112 -2.55 -8.92 3.69
CA ARG A 112 -2.75 -7.66 2.95
C ARG A 112 -2.56 -7.82 1.44
N ALA A 113 -1.58 -8.61 1.01
CA ALA A 113 -1.35 -8.88 -0.41
C ALA A 113 -2.53 -9.65 -1.03
N VAL A 114 -3.06 -10.65 -0.33
CA VAL A 114 -4.23 -11.41 -0.78
C VAL A 114 -5.49 -10.53 -0.81
N ILE A 115 -5.69 -9.68 0.20
CA ILE A 115 -6.79 -8.70 0.22
C ILE A 115 -6.70 -7.76 -0.98
N ALA A 116 -5.52 -7.22 -1.29
CA ALA A 116 -5.36 -6.34 -2.44
C ALA A 116 -5.74 -7.03 -3.76
N GLN A 117 -5.32 -8.28 -3.95
CA GLN A 117 -5.70 -9.07 -5.13
C GLN A 117 -7.21 -9.34 -5.21
N LEU A 118 -7.83 -9.68 -4.08
CA LEU A 118 -9.28 -9.90 -4.01
C LEU A 118 -10.07 -8.61 -4.24
N SER A 119 -9.64 -7.50 -3.64
CA SER A 119 -10.27 -6.20 -3.86
C SER A 119 -10.22 -5.83 -5.34
N ASP A 120 -9.02 -5.87 -5.94
CA ASP A 120 -8.86 -5.54 -7.36
C ASP A 120 -9.75 -6.40 -8.27
N ALA A 121 -9.99 -7.67 -7.93
CA ALA A 121 -10.85 -8.59 -8.68
C ALA A 121 -12.36 -8.41 -8.47
N VAL A 122 -12.78 -7.96 -7.29
CA VAL A 122 -14.21 -7.72 -6.98
C VAL A 122 -14.70 -6.41 -7.58
N ASP A 123 -13.78 -5.48 -7.85
CA ASP A 123 -14.07 -4.19 -8.47
C ASP A 123 -13.98 -4.23 -10.01
N GLU A 124 -13.78 -5.42 -10.60
CA GLU A 124 -14.08 -5.72 -12.01
C GLU A 124 -15.59 -5.75 -12.26
#